data_AF-A0A428SFJ7-F1
#
_entry.id   AF-A0A428SFJ7-F1
#
_cell.length_a   1.000
_cell.length_b   1.000
_cell.length_c   1.000
_cell.angle_alpha   90.00
_cell.angle_beta   90.00
_cell.angle_gamma   90.00
#
_symmetry.space_group_name_H-M   'P 1'
#
loop_
_entity.id
_entity.type
_entity.pdbx_description
1 polymer ?
#
loop_
_entity_poly.entity_id
_entity_poly.type
_entity_poly.pdbx_seq_one_letter_code
_entity_poly.pdbx_strand_id
1 'polypeptide(L)'
;MQESPSFTLFPNLPPELRTRIWQHALPVIGPAICRYRKGLWHPRYLQPGDEGYHPDLEDKIDLEFRPDLVIQIPVELPLILVNSEARHVALEWVREYGIKIPPQGDDHTCMRPFDPQRDTIYVETSQIEDFYNAPWERMFEDDLANRMISSNLRPKNVAISEMAIRNNEIKPLALAMNNYASHIFVIVGEQPDFEGLWEVDDSRGRSVFWNCKKLCFEMGDGEYITDEGLYGCFEEGKRDFLEDLLDFGDLEIRPAFAVRR
;
A
#
# COMPACT_ATOMS: atom_id res chain seq x y z
N MET A 1 -30.70 31.33 21.08
CA MET A 1 -29.32 30.92 20.77
C MET A 1 -28.69 30.47 22.07
N GLN A 2 -28.39 29.20 22.19
CA GLN A 2 -27.81 28.60 23.40
C GLN A 2 -26.29 28.64 23.20
N GLU A 3 -25.58 29.43 24.00
CA GLU A 3 -24.12 29.50 23.95
C GLU A 3 -23.53 28.14 24.32
N SER A 4 -22.72 27.56 23.43
CA SER A 4 -21.93 26.38 23.73
C SER A 4 -20.99 26.67 24.90
N PRO A 5 -20.88 25.81 25.92
CA PRO A 5 -19.98 26.06 27.04
C PRO A 5 -18.54 26.12 26.54
N SER A 6 -17.90 27.28 26.67
CA SER A 6 -16.47 27.44 26.40
C SER A 6 -15.68 26.68 27.47
N PHE A 7 -14.81 25.76 27.05
CA PHE A 7 -13.90 25.04 27.95
C PHE A 7 -12.78 25.98 28.41
N THR A 8 -13.03 26.75 29.46
CA THR A 8 -12.13 27.82 29.94
C THR A 8 -10.97 27.35 30.80
N LEU A 9 -10.91 26.06 31.16
CA LEU A 9 -9.91 25.53 32.10
C LEU A 9 -8.63 25.04 31.42
N PHE A 10 -8.65 24.76 30.11
CA PHE A 10 -7.47 24.26 29.39
C PHE A 10 -6.23 25.15 29.57
N PRO A 11 -6.32 26.49 29.44
CA PRO A 11 -5.14 27.36 29.61
C PRO A 11 -4.55 27.36 31.02
N ASN A 12 -5.30 26.90 32.03
CA ASN A 12 -4.84 26.85 33.43
C ASN A 12 -4.01 25.59 33.73
N LEU A 13 -3.92 24.65 32.80
CA LEU A 13 -3.07 23.48 32.94
C LEU A 13 -1.59 23.87 32.79
N PRO A 14 -0.68 23.23 33.54
CA PRO A 14 0.75 23.30 33.28
C PRO A 14 1.08 23.08 31.80
N PRO A 15 2.06 23.81 31.23
CA PRO A 15 2.44 23.68 29.81
C PRO A 15 2.71 22.23 29.39
N GLU A 16 3.35 21.44 30.23
CA GLU A 16 3.69 20.03 29.96
C GLU A 16 2.44 19.17 29.76
N LEU A 17 1.37 19.42 30.55
CA LEU A 17 0.11 18.72 30.40
C LEU A 17 -0.63 19.16 29.14
N ARG A 18 -0.59 20.45 28.79
CA ARG A 18 -1.19 20.97 27.55
C ARG A 18 -0.52 20.37 26.32
N THR A 19 0.81 20.33 26.29
CA THR A 19 1.58 19.69 25.22
C THR A 19 1.25 18.21 25.09
N ARG A 20 1.17 17.47 26.20
CA ARG A 20 0.77 16.05 26.15
C ARG A 20 -0.64 15.86 25.62
N ILE A 21 -1.59 16.72 25.99
CA ILE A 21 -2.95 16.66 25.45
C ILE A 21 -2.93 16.89 23.93
N TRP A 22 -2.17 17.87 23.45
CA TRP A 22 -2.02 18.09 22.01
C TRP A 22 -1.36 16.92 21.29
N GLN A 23 -0.32 16.31 21.88
CA GLN A 23 0.31 15.12 21.33
C GLN A 23 -0.66 13.94 21.26
N HIS A 24 -1.49 13.74 22.29
CA HIS A 24 -2.52 12.70 22.32
C HIS A 24 -3.68 12.96 21.35
N ALA A 25 -3.89 14.22 20.94
CA ALA A 25 -4.91 14.58 19.97
C ALA A 25 -4.42 14.49 18.50
N LEU A 26 -3.13 14.20 18.27
CA LEU A 26 -2.62 13.95 16.92
C LEU A 26 -3.23 12.67 16.33
N PRO A 27 -3.46 12.64 15.00
CA PRO A 27 -4.01 11.45 14.36
C PRO A 27 -3.01 10.29 14.43
N VAL A 28 -3.54 9.08 14.59
CA VAL A 28 -2.75 7.85 14.46
C VAL A 28 -2.62 7.51 12.98
N ILE A 29 -1.39 7.34 12.50
CA ILE A 29 -1.12 6.97 11.10
C ILE A 29 -1.15 5.45 10.96
N GLY A 30 -2.27 4.94 10.46
CA GLY A 30 -2.40 3.54 10.05
C GLY A 30 -1.93 3.28 8.61
N PRO A 31 -1.83 1.99 8.24
CA PRO A 31 -1.76 1.56 6.85
C PRO A 31 -2.98 2.03 6.06
N ALA A 32 -2.80 2.37 4.78
CA ALA A 32 -3.88 2.83 3.91
C ALA A 32 -4.07 1.90 2.71
N ILE A 33 -5.33 1.69 2.32
CA ILE A 33 -5.69 1.16 1.01
C ILE A 33 -5.73 2.33 0.02
N CYS A 34 -4.89 2.29 -1.00
CA CYS A 34 -4.78 3.31 -2.02
C CYS A 34 -5.17 2.77 -3.39
N ARG A 35 -5.99 3.51 -4.13
CA ARG A 35 -6.35 3.14 -5.51
C ARG A 35 -5.10 3.10 -6.40
N TYR A 36 -5.00 2.06 -7.22
CA TYR A 36 -3.99 1.99 -8.27
C TYR A 36 -4.07 3.20 -9.21
N ARG A 37 -2.88 3.74 -9.54
CA ARG A 37 -2.69 4.78 -10.54
C ARG A 37 -1.54 4.39 -11.45
N LYS A 38 -1.60 4.73 -12.73
CA LYS A 38 -0.49 4.54 -13.67
C LYS A 38 0.73 5.39 -13.28
N GLY A 39 1.91 5.00 -13.76
CA GLY A 39 3.15 5.75 -13.56
C GLY A 39 3.88 5.45 -12.25
N LEU A 40 3.65 4.27 -11.63
CA LEU A 40 4.35 3.88 -10.40
C LEU A 40 5.74 3.31 -10.64
N TRP A 41 6.10 2.94 -11.87
CA TRP A 41 7.41 2.36 -12.20
C TRP A 41 8.30 3.38 -12.89
N HIS A 42 9.50 3.56 -12.36
CA HIS A 42 10.47 4.55 -12.83
C HIS A 42 11.85 3.92 -12.99
N PRO A 43 12.62 4.31 -14.02
CA PRO A 43 14.00 3.84 -14.15
C PRO A 43 14.89 4.48 -13.08
N ARG A 44 15.71 3.64 -12.45
CA ARG A 44 16.76 4.04 -11.51
C ARG A 44 18.12 3.58 -12.04
N TYR A 45 19.03 4.52 -12.18
CA TYR A 45 20.40 4.24 -12.62
C TYR A 45 21.24 3.74 -11.44
N LEU A 46 21.66 2.48 -11.50
CA LEU A 46 22.44 1.79 -10.48
C LEU A 46 23.84 2.40 -10.36
N GLN A 47 24.25 2.68 -9.12
CA GLN A 47 25.58 3.16 -8.76
C GLN A 47 26.43 2.03 -8.16
N PRO A 48 27.78 2.12 -8.20
CA PRO A 48 28.64 1.17 -7.51
C PRO A 48 28.26 1.03 -6.04
N GLY A 49 27.93 -0.19 -5.62
CA GLY A 49 27.47 -0.50 -4.26
C GLY A 49 25.95 -0.72 -4.14
N ASP A 50 25.17 -0.38 -5.16
CA ASP A 50 23.76 -0.75 -5.23
C ASP A 50 23.59 -2.26 -5.41
N GLU A 51 22.53 -2.82 -4.82
CA GLU A 51 22.13 -4.20 -5.09
C GLU A 51 21.79 -4.39 -6.58
N GLY A 52 22.27 -5.49 -7.18
CA GLY A 52 22.16 -5.75 -8.61
C GLY A 52 23.15 -4.96 -9.48
N TYR A 53 23.99 -4.08 -8.91
CA TYR A 53 25.04 -3.42 -9.68
C TYR A 53 26.12 -4.43 -10.09
N HIS A 54 26.33 -4.55 -11.39
CA HIS A 54 27.47 -5.26 -11.95
C HIS A 54 28.26 -4.34 -12.88
N PRO A 55 29.60 -4.23 -12.71
CA PRO A 55 30.41 -3.32 -13.50
C PRO A 55 30.40 -3.66 -14.98
N ASP A 56 30.21 -4.95 -15.31
CA ASP A 56 30.26 -5.52 -16.66
C ASP A 56 28.91 -5.45 -17.41
N LEU A 57 27.82 -5.05 -16.74
CA LEU A 57 26.56 -4.79 -17.43
C LEU A 57 26.64 -3.45 -18.17
N GLU A 58 26.25 -3.45 -19.44
CA GLU A 58 26.20 -2.25 -20.28
C GLU A 58 25.17 -1.25 -19.75
N ASP A 59 23.95 -1.73 -19.53
CA ASP A 59 22.87 -0.97 -18.92
C ASP A 59 22.80 -1.25 -17.41
N LYS A 60 23.00 -0.20 -16.63
CA LYS A 60 22.97 -0.22 -15.16
C LYS A 60 21.65 0.39 -14.70
N ILE A 61 20.54 -0.20 -15.13
CA ILE A 61 19.20 0.34 -14.91
C ILE A 61 18.34 -0.71 -14.21
N ASP A 62 17.66 -0.25 -13.17
CA ASP A 62 16.65 -1.00 -12.42
C ASP A 62 15.30 -0.32 -12.57
N LEU A 63 14.23 -1.10 -12.62
CA LEU A 63 12.87 -0.58 -12.62
C LEU A 63 12.36 -0.49 -11.18
N GLU A 64 12.31 0.73 -10.66
CA GLU A 64 11.97 1.02 -9.28
C GLU A 64 10.47 1.34 -9.12
N PHE A 65 9.86 0.75 -8.09
CA PHE A 65 8.49 1.07 -7.68
C PHE A 65 8.46 2.35 -6.81
N ARG A 66 7.91 3.44 -7.35
CA ARG A 66 7.90 4.81 -6.79
C ARG A 66 6.49 5.38 -6.58
N PRO A 67 5.72 4.80 -5.65
CA PRO A 67 4.37 5.28 -5.35
C PRO A 67 4.36 6.65 -4.69
N ASP A 68 5.45 7.07 -4.03
CA ASP A 68 5.61 8.38 -3.41
C ASP A 68 5.48 9.55 -4.40
N LEU A 69 5.70 9.31 -5.69
CA LEU A 69 5.59 10.31 -6.75
C LEU A 69 4.16 10.48 -7.26
N VAL A 70 3.29 9.49 -7.06
CA VAL A 70 1.95 9.43 -7.69
C VAL A 70 0.83 9.38 -6.66
N ILE A 71 1.03 8.65 -5.57
CA ILE A 71 0.06 8.41 -4.53
C ILE A 71 0.38 9.30 -3.34
N GLN A 72 -0.63 10.06 -2.91
CA GLN A 72 -0.58 10.91 -1.73
C GLN A 72 -1.82 10.63 -0.91
N ILE A 73 -1.63 10.34 0.38
CA ILE A 73 -2.71 9.93 1.28
C ILE A 73 -3.12 11.15 2.11
N PRO A 74 -4.38 11.63 2.00
CA PRO A 74 -4.84 12.74 2.80
C PRO A 74 -4.93 12.35 4.27
N VAL A 75 -4.46 13.24 5.14
CA VAL A 75 -4.58 13.14 6.59
C VAL A 75 -5.13 14.44 7.11
N GLU A 76 -6.31 14.38 7.75
CA GLU A 76 -6.88 15.52 8.42
C GLU A 76 -6.07 15.86 9.67
N LEU A 77 -5.61 17.11 9.76
CA LEU A 77 -4.86 17.62 10.90
C LEU A 77 -5.43 18.96 11.39
N PRO A 78 -6.64 18.95 11.99
CA PRO A 78 -7.30 20.18 12.48
C PRO A 78 -6.48 20.96 13.50
N LEU A 79 -5.56 20.29 14.22
CA LEU A 79 -4.70 20.92 15.25
C LEU A 79 -3.89 22.11 14.71
N ILE A 80 -3.61 22.16 13.41
CA ILE A 80 -2.91 23.29 12.75
C ILE A 80 -3.67 24.62 12.92
N LEU A 81 -5.00 24.55 13.14
CA LEU A 81 -5.91 25.70 13.18
C LEU A 81 -6.43 26.07 14.57
N VAL A 82 -6.15 25.26 15.60
CA VAL A 82 -6.75 25.45 16.92
C VAL A 82 -6.14 26.65 17.66
N ASN A 83 -4.82 26.63 17.91
CA ASN A 83 -4.07 27.73 18.51
C ASN A 83 -2.55 27.54 18.25
N SER A 84 -1.71 28.46 18.72
CA SER A 84 -0.26 28.41 18.51
C SER A 84 0.42 27.17 19.11
N GLU A 85 -0.04 26.67 20.27
CA GLU A 85 0.54 25.49 20.93
C GLU A 85 0.19 24.21 20.17
N ALA A 86 -1.09 24.03 19.82
CA ALA A 86 -1.57 22.90 19.03
C ALA A 86 -0.90 22.89 17.64
N ARG A 87 -0.79 24.06 17.01
CA ARG A 87 -0.12 24.22 15.73
C ARG A 87 1.35 23.85 15.80
N HIS A 88 2.06 24.23 16.86
CA HIS A 88 3.47 23.89 17.03
C HIS A 88 3.65 22.36 17.12
N VAL A 89 2.87 21.70 17.97
CA VAL A 89 2.88 20.23 18.12
C VAL A 89 2.53 19.53 16.80
N ALA A 90 1.51 20.01 16.09
CA ALA A 90 1.10 19.47 14.79
C ALA A 90 2.20 19.60 13.72
N LEU A 91 2.88 20.75 13.65
CA LEU A 91 3.96 20.97 12.67
C LEU A 91 5.24 20.19 13.01
N GLU A 92 5.50 19.89 14.29
CA GLU A 92 6.55 18.94 14.69
C GLU A 92 6.23 17.53 14.19
N TRP A 93 5.02 17.05 14.46
CA TRP A 93 4.54 15.75 14.01
C TRP A 93 4.56 15.63 12.47
N VAL A 94 4.12 16.64 11.73
CA VAL A 94 4.19 16.66 10.26
C VAL A 94 5.61 16.43 9.75
N ARG A 95 6.61 17.08 10.38
CA ARG A 95 8.02 16.95 10.00
C ARG A 95 8.57 15.56 10.33
N GLU A 96 8.21 15.01 11.49
CA GLU A 96 8.64 13.68 11.92
C GLU A 96 8.19 12.58 10.95
N TYR A 97 6.97 12.67 10.43
CA TYR A 97 6.38 11.68 9.53
C TYR A 97 6.57 11.98 8.03
N GLY A 98 7.36 13.01 7.68
CA GLY A 98 7.62 13.37 6.28
C GLY A 98 6.36 13.81 5.52
N ILE A 99 5.37 14.34 6.23
CA ILE A 99 4.08 14.74 5.68
C ILE A 99 4.23 16.08 4.96
N LYS A 100 3.63 16.20 3.78
CA LYS A 100 3.65 17.41 2.97
C LYS A 100 2.41 18.25 3.26
N ILE A 101 2.60 19.55 3.49
CA ILE A 101 1.49 20.51 3.59
C ILE A 101 1.27 21.10 2.19
N PRO A 102 0.08 20.97 1.59
CA PRO A 102 -0.21 21.56 0.29
C PRO A 102 -0.06 23.09 0.34
N PRO A 103 0.50 23.73 -0.71
CA PRO A 103 0.65 25.18 -0.73
C PRO A 103 -0.68 25.94 -0.87
N GLN A 104 -1.78 25.28 -1.26
CA GLN A 104 -3.08 25.89 -1.58
C GLN A 104 -4.30 25.04 -1.12
N GLY A 105 -4.11 24.06 -0.23
CA GLY A 105 -5.18 23.16 0.22
C GLY A 105 -6.04 23.77 1.34
N ASP A 106 -7.22 23.20 1.60
CA ASP A 106 -8.00 23.46 2.81
C ASP A 106 -7.07 23.38 4.03
N ASP A 107 -7.18 24.38 4.90
CA ASP A 107 -6.18 24.85 5.87
C ASP A 107 -5.70 23.81 6.93
N HIS A 108 -6.18 22.56 6.87
CA HIS A 108 -5.87 21.47 7.81
C HIS A 108 -5.60 20.10 7.17
N THR A 109 -5.67 19.93 5.85
CA THR A 109 -5.41 18.62 5.22
C THR A 109 -3.95 18.52 4.78
N CYS A 110 -3.27 17.52 5.31
CA CYS A 110 -1.87 17.22 4.97
C CYS A 110 -1.78 15.94 4.13
N MET A 111 -0.67 15.75 3.42
CA MET A 111 -0.46 14.63 2.51
C MET A 111 0.68 13.74 3.00
N ARG A 112 0.36 12.53 3.43
CA ARG A 112 1.33 11.51 3.79
C ARG A 112 1.81 10.77 2.53
N PRO A 113 3.11 10.53 2.35
CA PRO A 113 3.59 9.66 1.28
C PRO A 113 3.13 8.21 1.50
N PHE A 114 2.87 7.50 0.40
CA PHE A 114 2.67 6.06 0.43
C PHE A 114 3.91 5.35 0.98
N ASP A 115 3.70 4.38 1.87
CA ASP A 115 4.72 3.57 2.50
C ASP A 115 4.64 2.12 1.97
N PRO A 116 5.57 1.70 1.10
CA PRO A 116 5.55 0.38 0.48
C PRO A 116 5.59 -0.81 1.43
N GLN A 117 5.94 -0.61 2.72
CA GLN A 117 6.03 -1.69 3.68
C GLN A 117 4.71 -2.01 4.39
N ARG A 118 3.78 -1.04 4.44
CA ARG A 118 2.50 -1.17 5.15
C ARG A 118 1.29 -0.84 4.28
N ASP A 119 1.40 0.12 3.38
CA ASP A 119 0.27 0.56 2.57
C ASP A 119 -0.02 -0.44 1.46
N THR A 120 -1.29 -0.50 1.05
CA THR A 120 -1.81 -1.51 0.12
C THR A 120 -2.34 -0.85 -1.14
N ILE A 121 -1.98 -1.38 -2.31
CA ILE A 121 -2.51 -0.91 -3.59
C ILE A 121 -3.75 -1.73 -3.92
N TYR A 122 -4.91 -1.08 -3.99
CA TYR A 122 -6.11 -1.70 -4.48
C TYR A 122 -6.21 -1.55 -6.00
N VAL A 123 -6.29 -2.68 -6.69
CA VAL A 123 -6.44 -2.78 -8.14
C VAL A 123 -7.89 -3.10 -8.46
N GLU A 124 -8.61 -2.13 -9.02
CA GLU A 124 -9.97 -2.35 -9.51
C GLU A 124 -9.99 -3.37 -10.65
N THR A 125 -11.10 -4.11 -10.79
CA THR A 125 -11.25 -5.14 -11.83
C THR A 125 -10.96 -4.60 -13.23
N SER A 126 -11.42 -3.38 -13.54
CA SER A 126 -11.19 -2.70 -14.82
C SER A 126 -9.74 -2.28 -15.06
N GLN A 127 -8.90 -2.30 -14.03
CA GLN A 127 -7.50 -1.86 -14.08
C GLN A 127 -6.51 -3.03 -13.92
N ILE A 128 -7.00 -4.27 -13.83
CA ILE A 128 -6.15 -5.46 -13.64
C ILE A 128 -5.13 -5.60 -14.77
N GLU A 129 -5.56 -5.52 -16.02
CA GLU A 129 -4.67 -5.66 -17.18
C GLU A 129 -3.62 -4.54 -17.21
N ASP A 130 -4.05 -3.30 -16.97
CA ASP A 130 -3.16 -2.14 -16.85
C ASP A 130 -2.09 -2.35 -15.77
N PHE A 131 -2.50 -2.79 -14.57
CA PHE A 131 -1.58 -3.01 -13.46
C PHE A 131 -0.62 -4.17 -13.73
N TYR A 132 -1.14 -5.27 -14.27
CA TYR A 132 -0.38 -6.48 -14.59
C TYR A 132 0.72 -6.21 -15.64
N ASN A 133 0.42 -5.40 -16.66
CA ASN A 133 1.35 -5.10 -17.74
C ASN A 133 2.24 -3.88 -17.47
N ALA A 134 1.89 -3.00 -16.51
CA ALA A 134 2.57 -1.74 -16.29
C ALA A 134 4.11 -1.82 -16.16
N PRO A 135 4.71 -2.79 -15.44
CA PRO A 135 6.17 -2.91 -15.40
C PRO A 135 6.76 -3.22 -16.78
N TRP A 136 6.10 -4.10 -17.54
CA TRP A 136 6.54 -4.50 -18.89
C TRP A 136 6.40 -3.35 -19.87
N GLU A 137 5.24 -2.69 -19.91
CA GLU A 137 5.00 -1.53 -20.76
C GLU A 137 6.05 -0.45 -20.54
N ARG A 138 6.42 -0.18 -19.28
CA ARG A 138 7.43 0.83 -18.96
C ARG A 138 8.80 0.50 -19.55
N MET A 139 9.17 -0.77 -19.62
CA MET A 139 10.45 -1.22 -20.22
C MET A 139 10.48 -1.06 -21.75
N PHE A 140 9.33 -0.97 -22.40
CA PHE A 140 9.22 -0.78 -23.86
C PHE A 140 9.08 0.69 -24.29
N GLU A 141 9.03 1.64 -23.36
CA GLU A 141 9.05 3.07 -23.68
C GLU A 141 10.39 3.50 -24.30
N ASP A 142 10.38 4.52 -25.16
CA ASP A 142 11.51 4.93 -26.00
C ASP A 142 12.82 5.19 -25.24
N ASP A 143 12.75 5.65 -24.00
CA ASP A 143 13.94 5.95 -23.17
C ASP A 143 14.62 4.68 -22.61
N LEU A 144 13.89 3.56 -22.58
CA LEU A 144 14.32 2.27 -22.05
C LEU A 144 14.34 1.14 -23.10
N ALA A 145 13.74 1.37 -24.26
CA ALA A 145 13.67 0.38 -25.33
C ALA A 145 15.06 -0.15 -25.71
N ASN A 146 15.16 -1.48 -25.81
CA ASN A 146 16.40 -2.23 -26.09
C ASN A 146 17.49 -2.18 -25.01
N ARG A 147 17.18 -1.69 -23.81
CA ARG A 147 18.11 -1.74 -22.68
C ARG A 147 17.92 -2.99 -21.83
N MET A 148 19.00 -3.50 -21.24
CA MET A 148 18.91 -4.58 -20.25
C MET A 148 18.51 -3.99 -18.90
N ILE A 149 17.28 -4.26 -18.47
CA ILE A 149 16.68 -3.68 -17.26
C ILE A 149 16.52 -4.77 -16.21
N SER A 150 17.04 -4.51 -15.01
CA SER A 150 16.76 -5.31 -13.82
C SER A 150 15.45 -4.86 -13.16
N SER A 151 14.80 -5.74 -12.39
CA SER A 151 13.57 -5.39 -11.67
C SER A 151 13.57 -6.08 -10.31
N ASN A 152 13.86 -5.33 -9.25
CA ASN A 152 14.07 -5.91 -7.92
C ASN A 152 13.00 -5.53 -6.88
N LEU A 153 12.30 -4.40 -7.04
CA LEU A 153 11.34 -3.89 -6.04
C LEU A 153 9.98 -3.61 -6.65
N ARG A 154 8.95 -4.21 -6.06
CA ARG A 154 7.56 -4.11 -6.51
C ARG A 154 6.61 -4.02 -5.29
N PRO A 155 5.29 -3.78 -5.44
CA PRO A 155 4.46 -3.47 -4.28
C PRO A 155 4.31 -4.70 -3.39
N LYS A 156 4.65 -4.54 -2.10
CA LYS A 156 4.57 -5.62 -1.12
C LYS A 156 3.14 -6.11 -0.90
N ASN A 157 2.21 -5.16 -0.78
CA ASN A 157 0.81 -5.41 -0.46
C ASN A 157 -0.08 -4.93 -1.61
N VAL A 158 -0.82 -5.87 -2.20
CA VAL A 158 -1.80 -5.59 -3.26
C VAL A 158 -3.16 -6.12 -2.80
N ALA A 159 -4.22 -5.39 -3.12
CA ALA A 159 -5.59 -5.79 -2.85
C ALA A 159 -6.39 -5.87 -4.16
N ILE A 160 -7.25 -6.87 -4.25
CA ILE A 160 -8.21 -7.07 -5.35
C ILE A 160 -9.56 -7.49 -4.78
N SER A 161 -10.64 -7.27 -5.52
CA SER A 161 -11.96 -7.72 -5.09
C SER A 161 -12.11 -9.25 -5.23
N GLU A 162 -12.89 -9.84 -4.33
CA GLU A 162 -13.34 -11.23 -4.46
C GLU A 162 -14.03 -11.49 -5.82
N MET A 163 -14.81 -10.52 -6.32
CA MET A 163 -15.52 -10.65 -7.58
C MET A 163 -14.58 -10.75 -8.79
N ALA A 164 -13.42 -10.10 -8.77
CA ALA A 164 -12.43 -10.22 -9.83
C ALA A 164 -11.93 -11.67 -9.99
N ILE A 165 -11.75 -12.37 -8.87
CA ILE A 165 -11.33 -13.77 -8.88
C ILE A 165 -12.46 -14.67 -9.36
N ARG A 166 -13.67 -14.48 -8.82
CA ARG A 166 -14.84 -15.31 -9.17
C ARG A 166 -15.26 -15.19 -10.62
N ASN A 167 -15.08 -14.01 -11.22
CA ASN A 167 -15.34 -13.77 -12.62
C ASN A 167 -14.17 -14.22 -13.51
N ASN A 168 -13.11 -14.78 -12.93
CA ASN A 168 -11.91 -15.23 -13.62
C ASN A 168 -11.20 -14.09 -14.40
N GLU A 169 -11.28 -12.87 -13.88
CA GLU A 169 -10.58 -11.69 -14.42
C GLU A 169 -9.09 -11.73 -14.05
N ILE A 170 -8.76 -12.33 -12.91
CA ILE A 170 -7.39 -12.51 -12.45
C ILE A 170 -7.24 -13.72 -11.53
N LYS A 171 -6.09 -14.37 -11.61
CA LYS A 171 -5.63 -15.35 -10.62
C LYS A 171 -4.69 -14.66 -9.64
N PRO A 172 -4.92 -14.73 -8.31
CA PRO A 172 -4.06 -14.08 -7.33
C PRO A 172 -2.58 -14.44 -7.47
N LEU A 173 -2.30 -15.71 -7.75
CA LEU A 173 -0.94 -16.20 -7.97
C LEU A 173 -0.27 -15.53 -9.18
N ALA A 174 -0.97 -15.46 -10.32
CA ALA A 174 -0.45 -14.79 -11.52
C ALA A 174 -0.17 -13.31 -11.26
N LEU A 175 -1.06 -12.63 -10.53
CA LEU A 175 -0.90 -11.23 -10.16
C LEU A 175 0.33 -11.02 -9.27
N ALA A 176 0.48 -11.85 -8.24
CA ALA A 176 1.60 -11.80 -7.30
C ALA A 176 2.93 -11.99 -8.01
N MET A 177 3.01 -12.95 -8.93
CA MET A 177 4.25 -13.26 -9.64
C MET A 177 4.68 -12.17 -10.61
N ASN A 178 3.74 -11.63 -11.37
CA ASN A 178 4.03 -10.54 -12.31
C ASN A 178 4.39 -9.24 -11.61
N ASN A 179 3.96 -9.06 -10.36
CA ASN A 179 4.20 -7.86 -9.59
C ASN A 179 5.10 -8.09 -8.37
N TYR A 180 5.78 -9.24 -8.24
CA TYR A 180 6.56 -9.63 -7.03
C TYR A 180 5.88 -9.20 -5.71
N ALA A 181 4.56 -9.31 -5.63
CA ALA A 181 3.83 -8.94 -4.43
C ALA A 181 3.94 -10.08 -3.42
N SER A 182 4.27 -9.73 -2.18
CA SER A 182 4.40 -10.71 -1.09
C SER A 182 3.06 -10.98 -0.41
N HIS A 183 2.14 -10.02 -0.44
CA HIS A 183 0.80 -10.15 0.15
C HIS A 183 -0.27 -9.74 -0.86
N ILE A 184 -1.21 -10.64 -1.11
CA ILE A 184 -2.43 -10.37 -1.86
C ILE A 184 -3.62 -10.43 -0.89
N PHE A 185 -4.25 -9.27 -0.66
CA PHE A 185 -5.50 -9.19 0.06
C PHE A 185 -6.68 -9.35 -0.91
N VAL A 186 -7.53 -10.32 -0.63
CA VAL A 186 -8.79 -10.52 -1.37
C VAL A 186 -9.91 -9.86 -0.59
N ILE A 187 -10.35 -8.69 -1.05
CA ILE A 187 -11.35 -7.89 -0.33
C ILE A 187 -12.73 -8.50 -0.53
N VAL A 188 -13.28 -9.02 0.57
CA VAL A 188 -14.61 -9.62 0.67
C VAL A 188 -15.61 -8.58 1.14
N GLY A 189 -16.79 -8.56 0.53
CA GLY A 189 -17.86 -7.64 0.94
C GLY A 189 -17.68 -6.22 0.39
N GLU A 190 -17.73 -5.22 1.28
CA GLU A 190 -17.64 -3.81 0.91
C GLU A 190 -16.27 -3.50 0.30
N GLN A 191 -16.29 -2.79 -0.84
CA GLN A 191 -15.08 -2.39 -1.56
C GLN A 191 -14.78 -0.92 -1.27
N PRO A 192 -13.49 -0.52 -1.21
CA PRO A 192 -13.13 0.86 -0.96
C PRO A 192 -13.65 1.78 -2.08
N ASP A 193 -14.43 2.79 -1.71
CA ASP A 193 -14.91 3.84 -2.61
C ASP A 193 -13.92 5.01 -2.75
N PHE A 194 -12.87 5.01 -1.92
CA PHE A 194 -11.86 6.05 -1.80
C PHE A 194 -12.39 7.42 -1.36
N GLU A 195 -13.59 7.46 -0.78
CA GLU A 195 -14.05 8.58 0.02
C GLU A 195 -13.52 8.43 1.46
N GLY A 196 -12.53 9.23 1.83
CA GLY A 196 -11.86 9.11 3.13
C GLY A 196 -10.77 8.03 3.17
N LEU A 197 -10.36 7.64 4.38
CA LEU A 197 -9.28 6.69 4.60
C LEU A 197 -9.81 5.27 4.80
N TRP A 198 -9.29 4.35 4.00
CA TRP A 198 -9.60 2.93 4.06
C TRP A 198 -8.39 2.13 4.53
N GLU A 199 -8.63 1.09 5.31
CA GLU A 199 -7.60 0.17 5.82
C GLU A 199 -8.02 -1.28 5.56
N VAL A 200 -7.05 -2.19 5.50
CA VAL A 200 -7.32 -3.64 5.42
C VAL A 200 -7.54 -4.16 6.85
N ASP A 201 -8.68 -4.78 7.11
CA ASP A 201 -8.90 -5.63 8.28
C ASP A 201 -8.62 -7.09 7.92
N ASP A 202 -7.42 -7.53 8.25
CA ASP A 202 -6.91 -8.87 8.01
C ASP A 202 -6.97 -9.77 9.25
N SER A 203 -7.63 -9.33 10.32
CA SER A 203 -7.64 -10.00 11.63
C SER A 203 -8.35 -11.35 11.65
N ARG A 204 -9.18 -11.63 10.63
CA ARG A 204 -10.08 -12.79 10.61
C ARG A 204 -9.77 -13.79 9.52
N GLY A 205 -9.56 -13.35 8.28
CA GLY A 205 -9.55 -14.24 7.13
C GLY A 205 -8.39 -15.22 7.15
N ARG A 206 -8.69 -16.50 6.93
CA ARG A 206 -7.68 -17.55 6.86
C ARG A 206 -6.79 -17.33 5.65
N SER A 207 -5.47 -17.32 5.84
CA SER A 207 -4.55 -17.16 4.72
C SER A 207 -4.15 -18.47 4.06
N VAL A 208 -3.60 -18.33 2.86
CA VAL A 208 -2.96 -19.38 2.07
C VAL A 208 -1.57 -18.86 1.70
N PHE A 209 -0.51 -19.54 2.14
CA PHE A 209 0.85 -19.09 1.89
C PHE A 209 1.67 -20.11 1.12
N TRP A 210 2.56 -19.63 0.25
CA TRP A 210 3.48 -20.46 -0.52
C TRP A 210 4.64 -20.92 0.38
N ASN A 211 4.80 -22.23 0.55
CA ASN A 211 5.95 -22.80 1.22
C ASN A 211 6.99 -23.28 0.19
N CYS A 212 7.99 -22.44 -0.08
CA CYS A 212 9.05 -22.72 -1.06
C CYS A 212 9.87 -23.99 -0.73
N LYS A 213 9.97 -24.39 0.53
CA LYS A 213 10.71 -25.61 0.94
C LYS A 213 9.94 -26.89 0.61
N LYS A 214 8.61 -26.84 0.67
CA LYS A 214 7.73 -28.00 0.41
C LYS A 214 7.10 -27.97 -0.98
N LEU A 215 7.24 -26.86 -1.71
CA LEU A 215 6.65 -26.62 -3.02
C LEU A 215 5.12 -26.79 -3.02
N CYS A 216 4.48 -26.34 -1.94
CA CYS A 216 3.04 -26.39 -1.77
C CYS A 216 2.50 -25.14 -1.09
N PHE A 217 1.22 -24.87 -1.34
CA PHE A 217 0.49 -23.92 -0.52
C PHE A 217 0.08 -24.60 0.78
N GLU A 218 0.15 -23.85 1.86
CA GLU A 218 -0.27 -24.27 3.18
C GLU A 218 -1.34 -23.29 3.69
N MET A 219 -2.34 -23.83 4.37
CA MET A 219 -3.33 -23.00 5.06
C MET A 219 -2.67 -22.37 6.28
N GLY A 220 -2.79 -21.05 6.40
CA GLY A 220 -2.37 -20.28 7.56
C GLY A 220 -3.45 -20.22 8.65
N ASP A 221 -3.20 -19.33 9.61
CA ASP A 221 -4.14 -19.03 10.69
C ASP A 221 -5.36 -18.25 10.21
N GLY A 222 -6.46 -18.30 10.98
CA GLY A 222 -7.69 -17.54 10.73
C GLY A 222 -8.93 -18.38 10.46
N GLU A 223 -10.04 -17.70 10.21
CA GLU A 223 -11.38 -18.23 9.92
C GLU A 223 -11.67 -18.23 8.42
N TYR A 224 -12.48 -19.19 7.96
CA TYR A 224 -13.04 -19.15 6.61
C TYR A 224 -14.12 -18.07 6.55
N ILE A 225 -13.76 -16.88 6.04
CA ILE A 225 -14.70 -15.74 5.89
C ILE A 225 -15.41 -15.72 4.52
N THR A 226 -15.14 -16.71 3.69
CA THR A 226 -15.68 -16.94 2.34
C THR A 226 -15.72 -18.44 2.07
N ASP A 227 -16.38 -18.87 0.99
CA ASP A 227 -16.55 -20.30 0.70
C ASP A 227 -15.28 -20.98 0.17
N GLU A 228 -15.25 -22.32 0.25
CA GLU A 228 -14.13 -23.15 -0.19
C GLU A 228 -13.79 -22.97 -1.68
N GLY A 229 -14.76 -22.58 -2.51
CA GLY A 229 -14.55 -22.34 -3.93
C GLY A 229 -13.58 -21.18 -4.18
N LEU A 230 -13.69 -20.09 -3.41
CA LEU A 230 -12.75 -18.97 -3.54
C LEU A 230 -11.33 -19.37 -3.12
N TYR A 231 -11.20 -20.12 -2.02
CA TYR A 231 -9.91 -20.64 -1.58
C TYR A 231 -9.27 -21.57 -2.63
N GLY A 232 -10.08 -22.38 -3.30
CA GLY A 232 -9.63 -23.20 -4.43
C GLY A 232 -9.01 -22.38 -5.57
N CYS A 233 -9.49 -21.16 -5.79
CA CYS A 233 -8.95 -20.26 -6.82
C CYS A 233 -7.57 -19.67 -6.48
N PHE A 234 -7.13 -19.70 -5.21
CA PHE A 234 -5.85 -19.07 -4.82
C PHE A 234 -4.63 -19.84 -5.33
N GLU A 235 -4.77 -21.14 -5.51
CA GLU A 235 -3.72 -22.02 -6.02
C GLU A 235 -3.82 -22.26 -7.54
N GLU A 236 -4.83 -21.67 -8.20
CA GLU A 236 -5.01 -21.83 -9.64
C GLU A 236 -3.84 -21.24 -10.41
N GLY A 237 -3.40 -21.95 -11.45
CA GLY A 237 -2.23 -21.57 -12.23
C GLY A 237 -0.90 -21.98 -11.60
N LYS A 238 -0.87 -22.62 -10.42
CA LYS A 238 0.36 -23.12 -9.80
C LYS A 238 1.27 -23.92 -10.76
N ARG A 239 0.68 -24.73 -11.64
CA ARG A 239 1.45 -25.53 -12.59
C ARG A 239 2.14 -24.68 -13.65
N ASP A 240 1.54 -23.57 -14.03
CA ASP A 240 2.06 -22.66 -15.06
C ASP A 240 3.28 -21.88 -14.56
N PHE A 241 3.45 -21.85 -13.23
CA PHE A 241 4.36 -20.99 -12.50
C PHE A 241 5.34 -21.73 -11.58
N LEU A 242 5.34 -23.07 -11.64
CA LEU A 242 6.04 -23.89 -10.65
C LEU A 242 7.55 -23.63 -10.63
N GLU A 243 8.16 -23.39 -11.80
CA GLU A 243 9.60 -23.12 -11.91
C GLU A 243 9.95 -21.75 -11.32
N ASP A 244 9.21 -20.70 -11.68
CA ASP A 244 9.40 -19.35 -11.16
C ASP A 244 9.14 -19.26 -9.64
N LEU A 245 8.22 -20.07 -9.12
CA LEU A 245 7.91 -20.16 -7.69
C LEU A 245 9.03 -20.73 -6.83
N LEU A 246 10.04 -21.38 -7.43
CA LEU A 246 11.23 -21.86 -6.72
C LEU A 246 12.10 -20.70 -6.23
N ASP A 247 12.18 -19.65 -7.06
CA ASP A 247 12.98 -18.46 -6.82
C ASP A 247 12.13 -17.31 -6.25
N PHE A 248 10.81 -17.46 -6.25
CA PHE A 248 9.88 -16.51 -5.65
C PHE A 248 9.94 -16.58 -4.11
N GLY A 249 9.94 -15.41 -3.47
CA GLY A 249 9.93 -15.28 -2.01
C GLY A 249 8.62 -15.75 -1.37
N ASP A 250 8.43 -15.39 -0.10
CA ASP A 250 7.19 -15.72 0.60
C ASP A 250 6.00 -14.98 -0.05
N LEU A 251 4.95 -15.74 -0.38
CA LEU A 251 3.66 -15.25 -0.86
C LEU A 251 2.59 -15.61 0.15
N GLU A 252 1.80 -14.63 0.57
CA GLU A 252 0.58 -14.82 1.33
C GLU A 252 -0.63 -14.26 0.58
N ILE A 253 -1.64 -15.09 0.39
CA ILE A 253 -2.95 -14.69 -0.14
C ILE A 253 -3.94 -14.79 1.01
N ARG A 254 -4.62 -13.69 1.34
CA ARG A 254 -5.51 -13.61 2.50
C ARG A 254 -6.81 -12.90 2.15
N PRO A 255 -7.97 -13.54 2.31
CA PRO A 255 -9.25 -12.84 2.34
C PRO A 255 -9.29 -11.85 3.49
N ALA A 256 -9.76 -10.64 3.24
CA ALA A 256 -9.81 -9.58 4.23
C ALA A 256 -11.02 -8.68 3.97
N PHE A 257 -11.35 -7.82 4.93
CA PHE A 257 -12.34 -6.76 4.74
C PHE A 257 -11.63 -5.44 4.48
N ALA A 258 -12.23 -4.58 3.67
CA ALA A 258 -11.88 -3.17 3.66
C ALA A 258 -12.76 -2.45 4.68
N VAL A 259 -12.15 -1.64 5.55
CA VAL A 259 -12.87 -0.86 6.57
C VAL A 259 -12.53 0.61 6.46
N ARG A 260 -13.52 1.47 6.67
CA ARG A 260 -13.33 2.93 6.72
C ARG A 260 -12.92 3.35 8.12
N ARG A 261 -11.98 4.28 8.21
CA ARG A 261 -11.51 4.86 9.47
C ARG A 261 -12.25 6.15 9.83
#